data_AF-A0A0C2MQZ4-F1
#
_entry.id   AF-A0A0C2MQZ4-F1
#
_cell.length_a   1.000
_cell.length_b   1.000
_cell.length_c   1.000
_cell.angle_alpha   90.00
_cell.angle_beta   90.00
_cell.angle_gamma   90.00
#
_symmetry.space_group_name_H-M   'P 1'
#
loop_
_entity.id
_entity.type
_entity.pdbx_description
1 polymer ?
#
loop_
_entity_poly.entity_id
_entity_poly.type
_entity_poly.pdbx_seq_one_letter_code
_entity_poly.pdbx_strand_id
1 'polypeptide(L)'
;MWTLFVCFLFVVSESKFEYKYSIKAPILDENNNLPFFEHFGNSMLDNTKIRLVPSIQNQKGLVQSRYKTNFEWWEVLIDFHIFGQSRIGADGMAFWFTDAKGVTGPTFGRSENWYGLGLVLDSYDNDHQRNNPIITGYLNNATYVYDHSR
;
A
#
# COMPACT_ATOMS: atom_id res chain seq x y z
N MET A 1 50.69 3.91 -14.56
CA MET A 1 50.06 5.05 -13.86
C MET A 1 48.57 4.94 -14.17
N TRP A 2 47.76 4.44 -13.24
CA TRP A 2 46.32 4.21 -13.47
C TRP A 2 45.52 5.28 -12.73
N THR A 3 44.69 5.98 -13.50
CA THR A 3 43.88 7.13 -13.09
C THR A 3 42.81 6.71 -12.08
N LEU A 4 42.73 7.43 -10.96
CA LEU A 4 41.62 7.34 -10.01
C LEU A 4 40.34 7.82 -10.70
N PHE A 5 39.27 7.02 -10.68
CA PHE A 5 37.93 7.49 -10.99
C PHE A 5 37.23 7.78 -9.67
N VAL A 6 37.06 9.07 -9.35
CA VAL A 6 36.24 9.50 -8.21
C VAL A 6 34.86 9.82 -8.76
N CYS A 7 33.90 8.96 -8.46
CA CYS A 7 32.48 9.25 -8.69
C CYS A 7 31.93 9.88 -7.42
N PHE A 8 31.59 11.17 -7.47
CA PHE A 8 30.80 11.79 -6.42
C PHE A 8 29.33 11.56 -6.73
N LEU A 9 28.68 10.72 -5.92
CA LEU A 9 27.22 10.64 -5.91
C LEU A 9 26.70 11.62 -4.85
N PHE A 10 26.28 12.80 -5.28
CA PHE A 10 25.42 13.65 -4.46
C PHE A 10 23.98 13.35 -4.86
N VAL A 11 23.25 12.62 -4.02
CA VAL A 11 21.79 12.64 -4.03
C VAL A 11 21.38 13.53 -2.86
N VAL A 12 21.25 14.82 -3.12
CA VAL A 12 20.45 15.68 -2.24
C VAL A 12 19.04 15.65 -2.80
N SER A 13 18.27 14.64 -2.38
CA SER A 13 16.81 14.67 -2.57
C SER A 13 16.27 15.66 -1.53
N GLU A 14 15.96 16.89 -1.95
CA GLU A 14 15.06 17.73 -1.17
C GLU A 14 13.67 17.10 -1.26
N SER A 15 13.39 16.15 -0.36
CA SER A 15 12.06 15.56 -0.26
C SER A 15 11.10 16.58 0.36
N LYS A 16 10.22 17.14 -0.46
CA LYS A 16 9.13 17.98 0.02
C LYS A 16 8.03 17.10 0.59
N PHE A 17 7.66 17.35 1.85
CA PHE A 17 6.54 16.65 2.48
C PHE A 17 5.20 17.10 1.87
N GLU A 18 4.42 16.14 1.35
CA GLU A 18 3.15 16.40 0.66
C GLU A 18 1.95 16.00 1.52
N TYR A 19 1.47 16.93 2.36
CA TYR A 19 0.44 16.67 3.37
C TYR A 19 -0.88 16.12 2.83
N LYS A 20 -1.26 16.42 1.57
CA LYS A 20 -2.50 15.91 0.94
C LYS A 20 -2.45 14.40 0.64
N TYR A 21 -1.26 13.80 0.68
CA TYR A 21 -1.00 12.38 0.41
C TYR A 21 -0.38 11.67 1.62
N SER A 22 -0.44 12.29 2.80
CA SER A 22 0.17 11.76 4.02
C SER A 22 -0.88 11.57 5.11
N ILE A 23 -0.74 10.50 5.88
CA ILE A 23 -1.57 10.21 7.06
C ILE A 23 -0.65 10.25 8.28
N LYS A 24 -0.98 11.08 9.27
CA LYS A 24 -0.25 11.21 10.54
C LYS A 24 -1.22 11.39 11.69
N ALA A 25 -0.86 10.94 12.89
CA ALA A 25 -1.68 11.17 14.07
C ALA A 25 -1.66 12.67 14.47
N PRO A 26 -2.77 13.21 15.01
CA PRO A 26 -4.10 12.61 15.05
C PRO A 26 -4.69 12.48 13.63
N ILE A 27 -5.23 11.31 13.31
CA ILE A 27 -5.65 10.95 11.96
C ILE A 27 -6.97 11.61 11.56
N LEU A 28 -7.87 11.82 12.52
CA LEU A 28 -9.20 12.38 12.27
C LEU A 28 -9.24 13.85 12.65
N ASP A 29 -10.08 14.59 11.92
CA ASP A 29 -10.40 15.97 12.27
C ASP A 29 -11.38 16.05 13.45
N GLU A 30 -11.72 17.27 13.86
CA GLU A 30 -12.65 17.54 14.97
C GLU A 30 -14.06 16.96 14.73
N ASN A 31 -14.41 16.66 13.48
CA ASN A 31 -15.68 16.07 13.06
C ASN A 31 -15.57 14.55 12.82
N ASN A 32 -14.47 13.91 13.24
CA ASN A 32 -14.15 12.50 13.02
C ASN A 32 -14.03 12.07 11.55
N ASN A 33 -13.72 13.00 10.64
CA ASN A 33 -13.45 12.67 9.24
C ASN A 33 -11.97 12.41 9.00
N LEU A 34 -11.67 11.54 8.03
CA LEU A 34 -10.32 11.33 7.51
C LEU A 34 -9.99 12.40 6.45
N PRO A 35 -9.09 13.37 6.71
CA PRO A 35 -8.76 14.42 5.76
C PRO A 35 -8.08 13.85 4.51
N PHE A 36 -8.41 14.38 3.34
CA PHE A 36 -7.79 14.06 2.02
C PHE A 36 -7.88 12.62 1.53
N PHE A 37 -8.32 11.67 2.36
CA PHE A 37 -8.46 10.26 2.01
C PHE A 37 -9.91 9.81 2.12
N GLU A 38 -10.19 8.67 1.49
CA GLU A 38 -11.45 7.94 1.53
C GLU A 38 -11.13 6.51 1.93
N HIS A 39 -12.01 5.91 2.74
CA HIS A 39 -11.87 4.53 3.20
C HIS A 39 -13.14 3.73 2.87
N PHE A 40 -12.97 2.44 2.56
CA PHE A 40 -14.03 1.56 2.05
C PHE A 40 -13.92 0.16 2.67
N GLY A 41 -15.02 -0.60 2.56
CA GLY A 41 -15.10 -1.95 3.09
C GLY A 41 -15.02 -1.96 4.62
N ASN A 42 -14.26 -2.89 5.18
CA ASN A 42 -14.15 -3.12 6.62
C ASN A 42 -13.07 -2.28 7.31
N SER A 43 -12.50 -1.29 6.60
CA SER A 43 -11.51 -0.36 7.18
C SER A 43 -12.11 0.43 8.35
N MET A 44 -11.37 0.48 9.45
CA MET A 44 -11.75 1.18 10.68
C MET A 44 -10.75 2.29 10.97
N LEU A 45 -11.28 3.44 11.33
CA LEU A 45 -10.50 4.63 11.65
C LEU A 45 -10.40 4.82 13.16
N ASP A 46 -9.20 5.14 13.62
CA ASP A 46 -8.90 5.60 14.97
C ASP A 46 -7.99 6.83 14.84
N ASN A 47 -7.96 7.69 15.84
CA ASN A 47 -7.08 8.86 15.89
C ASN A 47 -5.59 8.49 15.86
N THR A 48 -5.25 7.27 16.25
CA THR A 48 -3.85 6.80 16.31
C THR A 48 -3.41 5.99 15.10
N LYS A 49 -4.34 5.29 14.44
CA LYS A 49 -4.03 4.36 13.34
C LYS A 49 -5.24 4.08 12.47
N ILE A 50 -4.98 3.64 11.25
CA ILE A 50 -6.00 3.07 10.39
C ILE A 50 -5.85 1.56 10.39
N ARG A 51 -6.92 0.85 10.74
CA ARG A 51 -6.98 -0.61 10.62
C ARG A 51 -7.65 -0.95 9.30
N LEU A 52 -6.90 -1.44 8.32
CA LEU A 52 -7.47 -1.84 7.02
C LEU A 52 -8.47 -2.99 7.17
N VAL A 53 -8.13 -4.02 7.94
CA VAL A 53 -9.03 -5.16 8.23
C VAL A 53 -8.81 -5.68 9.66
N PRO A 54 -9.83 -6.22 10.33
CA PRO A 54 -9.65 -6.94 11.59
C PRO A 54 -9.10 -8.35 11.35
N SER A 55 -8.63 -9.01 12.42
CA SER A 55 -8.13 -10.41 12.39
C SER A 55 -9.30 -11.41 12.35
N ILE A 56 -10.22 -11.23 11.39
CA ILE A 56 -11.39 -12.07 11.12
C ILE A 56 -11.32 -12.47 9.64
N GLN A 57 -11.87 -13.62 9.30
CA GLN A 57 -11.87 -14.14 7.92
C GLN A 57 -12.68 -13.26 6.95
N ASN A 58 -12.29 -13.30 5.68
CA ASN A 58 -13.00 -12.69 4.54
C ASN A 58 -13.30 -11.20 4.72
N GLN A 59 -12.29 -10.44 5.14
CA GLN A 59 -12.39 -8.99 5.32
C GLN A 59 -11.63 -8.28 4.21
N LYS A 60 -12.19 -7.17 3.72
CA LYS A 60 -11.56 -6.35 2.67
C LYS A 60 -11.66 -4.89 3.07
N GLY A 61 -10.54 -4.19 3.06
CA GLY A 61 -10.47 -2.77 3.34
C GLY A 61 -9.61 -2.07 2.30
N LEU A 62 -9.98 -0.83 1.99
CA LEU A 62 -9.24 0.01 1.06
C LEU A 62 -9.22 1.43 1.60
N VAL A 63 -8.06 2.07 1.59
CA VAL A 63 -7.89 3.49 1.89
C VAL A 63 -7.15 4.11 0.72
N GLN A 64 -7.64 5.24 0.20
CA GLN A 64 -7.07 5.89 -0.97
C GLN A 64 -7.17 7.41 -0.90
N SER A 65 -6.25 8.12 -1.53
CA SER A 65 -6.29 9.57 -1.62
C SER A 65 -7.47 10.05 -2.48
N ARG A 66 -8.05 11.20 -2.12
CA ARG A 66 -9.09 11.85 -2.91
C ARG A 66 -8.56 12.47 -4.20
N TYR A 67 -7.29 12.85 -4.17
CA TYR A 67 -6.61 13.56 -5.25
C TYR A 67 -5.66 12.64 -6.01
N LYS A 68 -5.47 12.96 -7.29
CA LYS A 68 -4.47 12.34 -8.15
C LYS A 68 -3.16 13.09 -8.04
N THR A 69 -2.06 12.36 -7.92
CA THR A 69 -0.71 12.92 -7.90
C THR A 69 -0.34 13.52 -9.25
N ASN A 70 0.49 14.56 -9.23
CA ASN A 70 1.09 15.18 -10.42
C ASN A 70 2.62 15.25 -10.31
N PHE A 71 3.20 14.40 -9.47
CA PHE A 71 4.62 14.34 -9.20
C PHE A 71 5.32 13.44 -10.22
N GLU A 72 6.44 13.90 -10.76
CA GLU A 72 7.31 13.08 -11.61
C GLU A 72 8.12 12.11 -10.77
N TRP A 73 8.64 12.59 -9.63
CA TRP A 73 9.44 11.83 -8.67
C TRP A 73 8.77 11.87 -7.30
N TRP A 74 8.72 10.74 -6.62
CA TRP A 74 8.07 10.64 -5.31
C TRP A 74 8.74 9.57 -4.46
N GLU A 75 8.61 9.74 -3.14
CA GLU A 75 8.99 8.77 -2.13
C GLU A 75 7.82 8.63 -1.16
N VAL A 76 7.52 7.39 -0.75
CA VAL A 76 6.47 7.11 0.23
C VAL A 76 7.08 6.29 1.35
N LEU A 77 6.96 6.80 2.58
CA LEU A 77 7.28 6.08 3.80
C LEU A 77 5.99 5.50 4.38
N ILE A 78 5.93 4.17 4.55
CA ILE A 78 4.78 3.48 5.12
C ILE A 78 5.21 2.80 6.41
N ASP A 79 4.66 3.25 7.54
CA ASP A 79 4.72 2.52 8.80
C ASP A 79 3.45 1.67 8.94
N PHE A 80 3.61 0.36 9.05
CA PHE A 80 2.51 -0.58 9.12
C PHE A 80 2.82 -1.72 10.08
N HIS A 81 1.76 -2.38 10.55
CA HIS A 81 1.87 -3.52 11.43
C HIS A 81 0.82 -4.57 11.04
N ILE A 82 1.29 -5.75 10.60
CA ILE A 82 0.43 -6.91 10.30
C ILE A 82 0.53 -7.87 11.48
N PHE A 83 -0.59 -8.14 12.14
CA PHE A 83 -0.66 -9.02 13.30
C PHE A 83 -1.97 -9.80 13.35
N GLY A 84 -1.93 -10.99 13.94
CA GLY A 84 -3.09 -11.85 14.14
C GLY A 84 -2.87 -12.79 15.33
N GLN A 85 -3.95 -13.44 15.79
CA GLN A 85 -3.87 -14.43 16.88
C GLN A 85 -3.25 -15.76 16.45
N SER A 86 -3.42 -16.11 15.16
CA SER A 86 -2.86 -17.32 14.57
C SER A 86 -1.37 -17.13 14.27
N ARG A 87 -0.60 -18.23 14.34
CA ARG A 87 0.80 -18.28 13.90
C ARG A 87 0.95 -17.98 12.41
N ILE A 88 -0.07 -18.29 11.63
CA ILE A 88 -0.13 -18.04 10.18
C ILE A 88 -1.24 -17.01 9.94
N GLY A 89 -0.88 -15.85 9.39
CA GLY A 89 -1.79 -14.79 8.97
C GLY A 89 -2.09 -14.87 7.47
N ALA A 90 -3.19 -14.26 7.05
CA ALA A 90 -3.60 -14.17 5.65
C ALA A 90 -4.53 -12.95 5.45
N ASP A 91 -4.66 -12.38 4.25
CA ASP A 91 -3.82 -12.64 3.05
C ASP A 91 -2.59 -11.71 3.06
N GLY A 92 -2.76 -10.46 3.48
CA GLY A 92 -1.67 -9.49 3.57
C GLY A 92 -2.15 -8.06 3.37
N MET A 93 -1.31 -7.21 2.77
CA MET A 93 -1.61 -5.80 2.45
C MET A 93 -1.06 -5.45 1.08
N ALA A 94 -1.63 -4.43 0.42
CA ALA A 94 -1.02 -3.84 -0.76
C ALA A 94 -0.99 -2.31 -0.72
N PHE A 95 0.06 -1.73 -1.28
CA PHE A 95 0.17 -0.31 -1.61
C PHE A 95 -0.10 -0.12 -3.11
N TRP A 96 -0.88 0.90 -3.45
CA TRP A 96 -1.32 1.16 -4.82
C TRP A 96 -0.94 2.56 -5.26
N PHE A 97 -0.29 2.67 -6.41
CA PHE A 97 -0.08 3.92 -7.14
C PHE A 97 -0.69 3.77 -8.53
N THR A 98 -1.95 4.19 -8.66
CA THR A 98 -2.79 3.92 -9.83
C THR A 98 -3.34 5.20 -10.44
N ASP A 99 -3.67 5.15 -11.72
CA ASP A 99 -4.20 6.27 -12.49
C ASP A 99 -5.62 6.72 -12.09
N ALA A 100 -6.40 5.78 -11.53
CA ALA A 100 -7.78 5.92 -11.10
C ALA A 100 -8.00 5.37 -9.70
N LYS A 101 -9.04 5.90 -9.03
CA LYS A 101 -9.51 5.38 -7.74
C LYS A 101 -9.95 3.93 -7.88
N GLY A 102 -9.66 3.14 -6.86
CA GLY A 102 -10.07 1.75 -6.77
C GLY A 102 -11.45 1.59 -6.16
N VAL A 103 -12.05 0.45 -6.46
CA VAL A 103 -13.18 -0.09 -5.71
C VAL A 103 -12.71 -1.31 -4.93
N THR A 104 -13.40 -1.63 -3.85
CA THR A 104 -13.07 -2.80 -3.04
C THR A 104 -13.17 -4.08 -3.87
N GLY A 105 -12.19 -4.98 -3.76
CA GLY A 105 -12.13 -6.19 -4.58
C GLY A 105 -11.24 -7.31 -4.01
N PRO A 106 -11.01 -8.39 -4.77
CA PRO A 106 -10.31 -9.58 -4.27
C PRO A 106 -8.80 -9.39 -4.12
N THR A 107 -8.19 -8.48 -4.87
CA THR A 107 -6.73 -8.27 -4.86
C THR A 107 -6.32 -7.39 -3.69
N PHE A 108 -6.11 -7.99 -2.51
CA PHE A 108 -5.67 -7.31 -1.29
C PHE A 108 -6.55 -6.09 -0.95
N GLY A 109 -7.86 -6.26 -1.11
CA GLY A 109 -8.87 -5.24 -0.83
C GLY A 109 -9.21 -4.33 -2.00
N ARG A 110 -8.54 -4.42 -3.17
CA ARG A 110 -8.85 -3.65 -4.39
C ARG A 110 -9.34 -4.54 -5.55
N SER A 111 -10.05 -3.97 -6.52
CA SER A 111 -10.37 -4.59 -7.81
C SER A 111 -9.14 -4.91 -8.66
N GLU A 112 -9.21 -6.01 -9.41
CA GLU A 112 -8.14 -6.56 -10.28
C GLU A 112 -7.79 -5.68 -11.49
N ASN A 113 -8.71 -4.82 -11.92
CA ASN A 113 -8.48 -3.95 -13.06
C ASN A 113 -7.86 -2.63 -12.58
N TRP A 114 -6.53 -2.55 -12.56
CA TRP A 114 -5.82 -1.31 -12.29
C TRP A 114 -4.79 -0.99 -13.37
N TYR A 115 -4.56 0.30 -13.59
CA TYR A 115 -3.46 0.79 -14.40
C TYR A 115 -2.46 1.51 -13.47
N GLY A 116 -1.24 0.97 -13.39
CA GLY A 116 -0.18 1.49 -12.51
C GLY A 116 0.52 0.41 -11.69
N LEU A 117 1.07 0.82 -10.55
CA LEU A 117 1.88 -0.01 -9.66
C LEU A 117 1.05 -0.53 -8.47
N GLY A 118 1.17 -1.82 -8.20
CA GLY A 118 0.77 -2.46 -6.95
C GLY A 118 1.98 -3.08 -6.27
N LEU A 119 2.26 -2.71 -5.02
CA LEU A 119 3.23 -3.38 -4.17
C LEU A 119 2.47 -4.25 -3.18
N VAL A 120 2.56 -5.56 -3.33
CA VAL A 120 1.84 -6.54 -2.52
C VAL A 120 2.78 -7.10 -1.47
N LEU A 121 2.33 -7.08 -0.22
CA LEU A 121 2.95 -7.71 0.93
C LEU A 121 2.12 -8.95 1.26
N ASP A 122 2.53 -10.08 0.71
CA ASP A 122 1.83 -11.34 0.85
C ASP A 122 2.36 -12.11 2.06
N SER A 123 1.46 -12.46 2.98
CA SER A 123 1.78 -13.19 4.21
C SER A 123 1.41 -14.67 4.16
N TYR A 124 0.61 -15.10 3.18
CA TYR A 124 0.03 -16.43 3.14
C TYR A 124 0.64 -17.27 2.01
N ASP A 125 1.03 -18.50 2.35
CA ASP A 125 1.66 -19.43 1.43
C ASP A 125 0.59 -20.28 0.71
N ASN A 126 0.00 -19.70 -0.34
CA ASN A 126 -1.06 -20.30 -1.15
C ASN A 126 -0.59 -21.53 -1.94
N ASP A 127 0.68 -21.54 -2.39
CA ASP A 127 1.26 -22.58 -3.24
C ASP A 127 2.06 -23.65 -2.47
N HIS A 128 2.22 -23.44 -1.15
CA HIS A 128 2.95 -24.30 -0.22
C HIS A 128 4.46 -24.41 -0.53
N GLN A 129 5.04 -23.43 -1.21
CA GLN A 129 6.48 -23.38 -1.52
C GLN A 129 7.34 -22.79 -0.39
N ARG A 130 6.73 -22.32 0.71
CA ARG A 130 7.42 -21.78 1.91
C ARG A 130 8.33 -20.58 1.62
N ASN A 131 7.89 -19.71 0.72
CA ASN A 131 8.59 -18.49 0.31
C ASN A 131 7.91 -17.21 0.82
N ASN A 132 6.83 -17.31 1.61
CA ASN A 132 6.17 -16.19 2.29
C ASN A 132 6.72 -15.98 3.72
N PRO A 133 6.68 -14.74 4.26
CA PRO A 133 6.13 -13.53 3.66
C PRO A 133 7.03 -12.94 2.57
N ILE A 134 6.41 -12.42 1.51
CA ILE A 134 7.12 -11.83 0.35
C ILE A 134 6.54 -10.47 -0.03
N ILE A 135 7.40 -9.58 -0.50
CA ILE A 135 7.00 -8.30 -1.09
C ILE A 135 7.23 -8.37 -2.60
N THR A 136 6.17 -8.20 -3.38
CA THR A 136 6.22 -8.27 -4.84
C THR A 136 5.63 -7.03 -5.49
N GLY A 137 6.27 -6.52 -6.53
CA GLY A 137 5.79 -5.39 -7.33
C GLY A 137 5.12 -5.84 -8.62
N TYR A 138 3.95 -5.27 -8.92
CA TYR A 138 3.15 -5.55 -10.10
C TYR A 138 2.88 -4.26 -10.87
N LEU A 139 3.28 -4.22 -12.14
CA LEU A 139 2.84 -3.21 -13.09
C LEU A 139 1.69 -3.78 -13.91
N ASN A 140 0.57 -3.08 -13.93
CA ASN A 140 -0.61 -3.48 -14.68
C ASN A 140 -1.06 -2.35 -15.60
N ASN A 141 -1.57 -2.71 -16.77
CA ASN A 141 -2.19 -1.84 -17.76
C ASN A 141 -3.70 -2.15 -17.89
N ALA A 142 -4.32 -2.61 -16.81
CA ALA A 142 -5.69 -3.10 -16.70
C ALA A 142 -6.01 -4.40 -17.48
N THR A 143 -5.01 -5.21 -17.86
CA THR A 143 -5.25 -6.52 -18.49
C THR A 143 -4.81 -7.70 -17.62
N TYR A 144 -3.98 -7.47 -16.60
CA TYR A 144 -3.52 -8.53 -15.72
C TYR A 144 -4.56 -8.80 -14.62
N VAL A 145 -4.94 -10.07 -14.48
CA VAL A 145 -5.73 -10.59 -13.37
C VAL A 145 -4.76 -11.18 -12.36
N TYR A 146 -4.90 -10.78 -11.10
CA TYR A 146 -4.00 -11.24 -10.05
C TYR A 146 -4.26 -12.72 -9.73
N ASP A 147 -3.23 -13.55 -9.87
CA ASP A 147 -3.28 -14.96 -9.54
C ASP A 147 -3.00 -15.18 -8.05
N HIS A 148 -4.05 -15.49 -7.30
CA HIS A 148 -4.00 -15.78 -5.87
C HIS A 148 -3.48 -17.19 -5.54
N SER A 149 -3.14 -18.00 -6.54
CA SER A 149 -2.66 -19.38 -6.34
C SER A 149 -1.13 -19.51 -6.30
N ARG A 150 -0.42 -18.38 -6.39
CA ARG A 150 1.04 -18.27 -6.41
C ARG A 150 1.64 -17.83 -5.09
#